data_AF-A0A7S2KT14-F1
#
_entry.id   AF-A0A7S2KT14-F1
#
_cell.length_a   1.000
_cell.length_b   1.000
_cell.length_c   1.000
_cell.angle_alpha   90.00
_cell.angle_beta   90.00
_cell.angle_gamma   90.00
#
_symmetry.space_group_name_H-M   'P 1'
#
loop_
_entity.id
_entity.type
_entity.pdbx_description
1 polymer ?
#
loop_
_entity_poly.entity_id
_entity_poly.type
_entity_poly.pdbx_seq_one_letter_code
_entity_poly.pdbx_strand_id
1 'polypeptide(L)'
;MGKGGRFMEIGKRDVWTNERMQEARPDVLYEKIAADTMMDLEEWRYNAYMKRLLSRVDEGGLRPINKHVFTDISNGVNALQFLQRAKNIGKVVISLPSRMECRPDGEYVLSGGMGALGMVTAQFLMEEGAKYISLLSRSGKPSAD
;
A
#
# COMPACT_ATOMS: atom_id res chain seq x y z
N MET A 1 26.39 -2.75 -17.65
CA MET A 1 25.26 -2.96 -18.60
C MET A 1 25.81 -3.18 -20.00
N GLY A 2 25.33 -4.23 -20.67
CA GLY A 2 25.67 -4.47 -22.07
C GLY A 2 24.92 -3.54 -23.04
N LYS A 3 25.36 -3.56 -24.31
CA LYS A 3 24.76 -2.82 -25.43
C LYS A 3 23.27 -3.20 -25.59
N GLY A 4 22.41 -2.20 -25.78
CA GLY A 4 20.95 -2.35 -25.89
C GLY A 4 20.22 -2.52 -24.55
N GLY A 5 20.93 -2.43 -23.42
CA GLY A 5 20.32 -2.47 -22.09
C GLY A 5 19.37 -1.28 -21.83
N ARG A 6 18.45 -1.46 -20.88
CA ARG A 6 17.57 -0.40 -20.37
C ARG A 6 17.94 -0.03 -18.95
N PHE A 7 18.45 1.18 -18.75
CA PHE A 7 18.70 1.72 -17.43
C PHE A 7 17.45 2.47 -16.95
N MET A 8 16.79 1.91 -15.93
CA MET A 8 15.63 2.53 -15.28
C MET A 8 16.06 3.22 -14.00
N GLU A 9 16.15 4.55 -14.06
CA GLU A 9 16.52 5.39 -12.92
C GLU A 9 15.32 5.62 -12.02
N ILE A 10 15.43 5.20 -10.77
CA ILE A 10 14.40 5.39 -9.72
C ILE A 10 14.87 6.36 -8.61
N GLY A 11 16.16 6.71 -8.63
CA GLY A 11 16.78 7.64 -7.72
C GLY A 11 16.29 9.06 -7.95
N LYS A 12 16.50 9.90 -6.92
CA LYS A 12 16.17 11.33 -6.94
C LYS A 12 17.38 12.24 -6.77
N ARG A 13 18.56 11.67 -6.55
CA ARG A 13 19.83 12.39 -6.40
C ARG A 13 20.72 12.07 -7.58
N ASP A 14 21.44 13.08 -8.06
CA ASP A 14 22.40 12.96 -9.16
C ASP A 14 21.82 12.33 -10.44
N VAL A 15 20.51 12.53 -10.66
CA VAL A 15 19.79 11.99 -11.83
C VAL A 15 20.30 12.68 -13.10
N TRP A 16 20.74 11.89 -14.07
CA TRP A 16 21.24 12.43 -15.34
C TRP A 16 20.07 12.83 -16.24
N THR A 17 20.33 13.82 -17.10
CA THR A 17 19.44 14.13 -18.22
C THR A 17 19.58 13.05 -19.30
N ASN A 18 18.58 12.95 -20.18
CA ASN A 18 18.63 11.99 -21.29
C ASN A 18 19.81 12.29 -22.21
N GLU A 19 20.11 13.57 -22.44
CA GLU A 19 21.19 14.03 -23.31
C GLU A 19 22.55 13.60 -22.76
N ARG A 20 22.77 13.83 -21.45
CA ARG A 20 24.02 13.43 -20.78
C ARG A 20 24.21 11.91 -20.82
N MET A 21 23.15 11.14 -20.62
CA MET A 21 23.23 9.68 -20.71
C MET A 21 23.46 9.20 -22.14
N GLN A 22 22.83 9.83 -23.13
CA GLN A 22 23.01 9.52 -24.55
C GLN A 22 24.44 9.83 -25.02
N GLU A 23 25.06 10.89 -24.53
CA GLU A 23 26.46 11.22 -24.82
C GLU A 23 27.41 10.18 -24.22
N ALA A 24 27.23 9.84 -22.93
CA ALA A 24 28.11 8.91 -22.23
C ALA A 24 27.90 7.44 -22.65
N ARG A 25 26.66 7.05 -22.95
CA ARG A 25 26.21 5.68 -23.22
C ARG A 25 25.12 5.69 -24.31
N PRO A 26 25.49 6.00 -25.56
CA PRO A 26 24.54 6.02 -26.69
C PRO A 26 23.94 4.64 -27.00
N ASP A 27 24.54 3.59 -26.45
CA ASP A 27 24.16 2.19 -26.60
C ASP A 27 23.11 1.72 -25.57
N VAL A 28 22.71 2.57 -24.62
CA VAL A 28 21.76 2.23 -23.54
C VAL A 28 20.51 3.09 -23.65
N LEU A 29 19.34 2.46 -23.51
CA LEU A 29 18.08 3.16 -23.34
C LEU A 29 17.97 3.61 -21.89
N TYR A 30 17.74 4.90 -21.68
CA TYR A 30 17.63 5.49 -20.35
C TYR A 30 16.20 5.99 -20.11
N GLU A 31 15.60 5.55 -19.00
CA GLU A 31 14.25 5.97 -18.61
C GLU A 31 14.24 6.33 -17.13
N LYS A 32 13.71 7.51 -16.80
CA LYS A 32 13.46 7.92 -15.42
C LYS A 32 12.08 7.45 -15.00
N ILE A 33 12.00 6.72 -13.89
CA ILE A 33 10.75 6.22 -13.32
C ILE A 33 10.50 6.96 -12.00
N ALA A 34 9.65 7.99 -12.08
CA ALA A 34 9.22 8.78 -10.93
C ALA A 34 7.73 8.53 -10.69
N ALA A 35 7.41 7.58 -9.80
CA ALA A 35 6.02 7.19 -9.53
C ALA A 35 5.17 8.36 -9.01
N ASP A 36 5.77 9.26 -8.23
CA ASP A 36 5.13 10.49 -7.76
C ASP A 36 4.73 11.43 -8.89
N THR A 37 5.62 11.69 -9.84
CA THR A 37 5.27 12.49 -11.01
C THR A 37 4.19 11.81 -11.87
N MET A 38 4.24 10.48 -12.00
CA MET A 38 3.20 9.74 -12.73
C MET A 38 1.84 9.81 -12.04
N MET A 39 1.80 9.78 -10.70
CA MET A 39 0.56 9.94 -9.92
C MET A 39 -0.07 11.30 -10.19
N ASP A 40 0.73 12.37 -10.27
CA ASP A 40 0.23 13.73 -10.40
C ASP A 40 -0.09 14.14 -11.85
N LEU A 41 0.69 13.67 -12.83
CA LEU A 41 0.65 14.18 -14.21
C LEU A 41 0.25 13.12 -15.26
N GLU A 42 0.32 11.84 -14.93
CA GLU A 42 0.09 10.73 -15.86
C GLU A 42 -0.88 9.68 -15.25
N GLU A 43 -2.00 10.14 -14.69
CA GLU A 43 -2.97 9.28 -13.98
C GLU A 43 -3.35 8.01 -14.77
N TRP A 44 -3.55 8.13 -16.08
CA TRP A 44 -3.88 6.99 -16.95
C TRP A 44 -2.81 5.89 -16.91
N ARG A 45 -1.52 6.29 -16.87
CA ARG A 45 -0.37 5.40 -16.86
C ARG A 45 -0.19 4.78 -15.48
N TYR A 46 -0.33 5.58 -14.43
CA TYR A 46 -0.30 5.10 -13.04
C TYR A 46 -1.40 4.07 -12.79
N ASN A 47 -2.64 4.36 -13.23
CA ASN A 47 -3.78 3.45 -13.11
C ASN A 47 -3.57 2.15 -13.89
N ALA A 48 -2.97 2.19 -15.08
CA ALA A 48 -2.62 0.99 -15.83
C ALA A 48 -1.62 0.10 -15.06
N TYR A 49 -0.62 0.70 -14.42
CA TYR A 49 0.32 -0.04 -13.56
C TYR A 49 -0.34 -0.62 -12.31
N MET A 50 -1.24 0.13 -11.66
CA MET A 50 -1.97 -0.38 -10.50
C MET A 50 -2.89 -1.55 -10.85
N LYS A 51 -3.61 -1.50 -11.97
CA LYS A 51 -4.42 -2.64 -12.44
C LYS A 51 -3.57 -3.89 -12.64
N ARG A 52 -2.39 -3.72 -13.25
CA ARG A 52 -1.44 -4.83 -13.44
C ARG A 52 -0.86 -5.34 -12.12
N LEU A 53 -0.63 -4.46 -11.15
CA LEU A 53 -0.17 -4.84 -9.81
C LEU A 53 -1.25 -5.67 -9.10
N LEU A 54 -2.49 -5.21 -9.09
CA LEU A 54 -3.62 -5.89 -8.45
C LEU A 54 -3.84 -7.29 -9.02
N SER A 55 -3.86 -7.45 -10.35
CA SER A 55 -3.98 -8.79 -10.95
C SER A 55 -2.88 -9.76 -10.45
N ARG A 56 -1.64 -9.28 -10.27
CA ARG A 56 -0.56 -10.11 -9.70
C ARG A 56 -0.74 -10.43 -8.22
N VAL A 57 -1.39 -9.56 -7.46
CA VAL A 57 -1.75 -9.83 -6.07
C VAL A 57 -2.83 -10.91 -6.02
N ASP A 58 -3.88 -10.75 -6.83
CA ASP A 58 -5.03 -11.66 -6.89
C ASP A 58 -4.61 -13.06 -7.36
N GLU A 59 -3.68 -13.14 -8.31
CA GLU A 59 -3.07 -14.38 -8.79
C GLU A 59 -2.07 -15.00 -7.79
N GLY A 60 -1.82 -14.36 -6.64
CA GLY A 60 -0.86 -14.83 -5.64
C GLY A 60 0.61 -14.73 -6.07
N GLY A 61 0.90 -13.99 -7.14
CA GLY A 61 2.24 -13.80 -7.71
C GLY A 61 3.14 -12.87 -6.89
N LEU A 62 2.58 -12.17 -5.89
CA LEU A 62 3.31 -11.29 -4.98
C LEU A 62 3.16 -11.77 -3.55
N ARG A 63 4.30 -11.94 -2.86
CA ARG A 63 4.35 -12.26 -1.43
C ARG A 63 4.75 -11.02 -0.64
N PRO A 64 4.21 -10.83 0.58
CA PRO A 64 4.66 -9.77 1.46
C PRO A 64 6.17 -9.83 1.70
N ILE A 65 6.84 -8.68 1.68
CA ILE A 65 8.24 -8.57 2.09
C ILE A 65 8.36 -8.61 3.61
N ASN A 66 9.57 -8.89 4.11
CA ASN A 66 9.88 -8.79 5.53
C ASN A 66 9.55 -7.40 6.08
N LYS A 67 8.99 -7.37 7.29
CA LYS A 67 8.58 -6.14 7.97
C LYS A 67 9.27 -6.05 9.34
N HIS A 68 9.83 -4.89 9.64
CA HIS A 68 10.22 -4.53 11.00
C HIS A 68 9.15 -3.61 11.57
N VAL A 69 8.36 -4.12 12.51
CA VAL A 69 7.17 -3.44 13.04
C VAL A 69 7.50 -2.78 14.38
N PHE A 70 7.23 -1.48 14.47
CA PHE A 70 7.21 -0.71 15.71
C PHE A 70 5.75 -0.44 16.08
N THR A 71 5.34 -0.84 17.28
CA THR A 71 3.96 -0.63 17.72
C THR A 71 3.79 0.75 18.32
N ASP A 72 2.68 1.41 18.01
CA ASP A 72 2.32 2.77 18.43
C ASP A 72 3.18 3.88 17.81
N ILE A 73 2.55 5.02 17.53
CA ILE A 73 3.17 6.21 16.95
C ILE A 73 4.26 6.79 17.86
N SER A 74 4.15 6.55 19.18
CA SER A 74 5.17 6.93 20.16
C SER A 74 6.55 6.35 19.85
N ASN A 75 6.62 5.21 19.16
CA ASN A 75 7.87 4.59 18.69
C ASN A 75 8.38 5.13 17.34
N GLY A 76 7.75 6.17 16.78
CA GLY A 76 8.10 6.71 15.46
C GLY A 76 9.55 7.20 15.37
N VAL A 77 10.08 7.83 16.42
CA VAL A 77 11.49 8.26 16.46
C VAL A 77 12.43 7.06 16.38
N ASN A 78 12.14 5.99 17.13
CA ASN A 78 12.94 4.76 17.10
C ASN A 78 12.89 4.10 15.71
N ALA A 79 11.72 4.08 15.07
CA ALA A 79 11.54 3.57 13.72
C ALA A 79 12.36 4.36 12.68
N LEU A 80 12.36 5.70 12.76
CA LEU A 80 13.16 6.56 11.88
C LEU A 80 14.66 6.41 12.11
N GLN A 81 15.10 6.32 13.37
CA GLN A 81 16.51 6.05 13.69
C GLN A 81 16.95 4.67 13.19
N PHE A 82 16.07 3.66 13.28
CA PHE A 82 16.33 2.34 12.71
C PHE A 82 16.47 2.39 11.19
N LEU A 83 15.56 3.09 10.51
CA LEU A 83 15.62 3.31 9.05
C LEU A 83 16.89 4.05 8.63
N GLN A 84 17.30 5.09 9.37
CA GLN A 84 18.47 5.91 9.06
C GLN A 84 19.78 5.11 9.06
N ARG A 85 19.87 4.04 9.86
CA ARG A 85 21.05 3.16 9.91
C ARG A 85 21.21 2.30 8.64
N ALA A 86 20.21 2.27 7.76
CA ALA A 86 20.21 1.53 6.49
C ALA A 86 20.52 0.02 6.62
N LYS A 87 20.20 -0.58 7.79
CA LYS A 87 20.40 -2.01 8.07
C LYS A 87 19.13 -2.85 7.93
N ASN A 88 18.00 -2.24 7.58
CA ASN A 88 16.73 -2.94 7.44
C ASN A 88 16.69 -3.75 6.14
N ILE A 89 16.34 -5.03 6.25
CA ILE A 89 15.94 -5.84 5.10
C ILE A 89 14.42 -5.83 5.03
N GLY A 90 13.87 -5.30 3.95
CA GLY A 90 12.43 -5.11 3.79
C GLY A 90 11.94 -3.77 4.34
N LYS A 91 10.70 -3.72 4.84
CA LYS A 91 10.00 -2.47 5.17
C LYS A 91 9.98 -2.20 6.67
N VAL A 92 10.30 -0.96 7.06
CA VAL A 92 10.04 -0.46 8.41
C VAL A 92 8.59 0.03 8.46
N VAL A 93 7.82 -0.46 9.43
CA VAL A 93 6.39 -0.18 9.58
C VAL A 93 6.12 0.29 10.99
N ILE A 94 5.32 1.34 11.15
CA ILE A 94 4.75 1.73 12.44
C ILE A 94 3.30 1.26 12.44
N SER A 95 2.96 0.32 13.32
CA SER A 95 1.59 -0.16 13.47
C SER A 95 0.86 0.67 14.50
N LEU A 96 -0.26 1.28 14.13
CA LEU A 96 -1.12 1.98 15.07
C LEU A 96 -2.08 0.97 15.72
N PRO A 97 -2.31 1.05 17.03
CA PRO A 97 -3.34 0.23 17.67
C PRO A 97 -4.72 0.57 17.10
N SER A 98 -5.64 -0.40 17.14
CA SER A 98 -7.07 -0.16 16.90
C SER A 98 -7.56 0.98 17.79
N ARG A 99 -8.36 1.87 17.23
CA ARG A 99 -8.95 2.99 17.95
C ARG A 99 -10.18 2.57 18.76
N MET A 100 -10.81 1.46 18.39
CA MET A 100 -12.04 0.99 19.02
C MET A 100 -11.82 -0.06 20.11
N GLU A 101 -10.58 -0.52 20.31
CA GLU A 101 -10.20 -1.55 21.28
C GLU A 101 -11.21 -2.72 21.29
N CYS A 102 -11.53 -3.24 20.10
CA CYS A 102 -12.55 -4.28 19.98
C CYS A 102 -12.14 -5.52 20.77
N ARG A 103 -13.02 -5.95 21.69
CA ARG A 103 -12.82 -7.14 22.50
C ARG A 103 -12.93 -8.39 21.61
N PRO A 104 -11.94 -9.29 21.60
CA PRO A 104 -11.98 -10.50 20.77
C PRO A 104 -13.15 -11.45 21.09
N ASP A 105 -13.71 -11.35 22.29
CA ASP A 105 -14.85 -12.10 22.82
C ASP A 105 -16.15 -11.27 22.86
N GLY A 106 -16.12 -10.02 22.37
CA GLY A 106 -17.29 -9.15 22.29
C GLY A 106 -18.15 -9.39 21.05
N GLU A 107 -19.47 -9.28 21.21
CA GLU A 107 -20.42 -9.23 20.11
C GLU A 107 -20.88 -7.78 19.85
N TYR A 108 -20.84 -7.38 18.58
CA TYR A 108 -21.16 -6.03 18.13
C TYR A 108 -22.44 -6.04 17.30
N VAL A 109 -23.47 -5.30 17.73
CA VAL A 109 -24.78 -5.27 17.06
C VAL A 109 -24.92 -4.02 16.22
N LEU A 110 -25.17 -4.16 14.92
CA LEU A 110 -25.42 -3.05 13.99
C LEU A 110 -26.88 -3.03 13.54
N SER A 111 -27.65 -2.06 14.02
CA SER A 111 -28.99 -1.78 13.52
C SER A 111 -28.93 -1.14 12.13
N GLY A 112 -29.65 -1.72 11.15
CA GLY A 112 -29.52 -1.32 9.75
C GLY A 112 -28.25 -1.85 9.09
N GLY A 113 -27.63 -2.91 9.67
CA GLY A 113 -26.34 -3.44 9.25
C GLY A 113 -26.27 -3.91 7.78
N MET A 114 -27.41 -4.24 7.17
CA MET A 114 -27.48 -4.66 5.76
C MET A 114 -27.62 -3.49 4.76
N GLY A 115 -27.69 -2.24 5.23
CA GLY A 115 -27.61 -1.08 4.33
C GLY A 115 -26.16 -0.73 3.96
N ALA A 116 -25.95 0.08 2.92
CA ALA A 116 -24.61 0.46 2.44
C ALA A 116 -23.66 0.91 3.55
N LEU A 117 -24.08 1.85 4.40
CA LEU A 117 -23.26 2.30 5.53
C LEU A 117 -23.08 1.24 6.61
N GLY A 118 -24.09 0.39 6.82
CA GLY A 118 -24.02 -0.72 7.77
C GLY A 118 -22.95 -1.75 7.37
N MET A 119 -22.86 -2.08 6.09
CA MET A 119 -21.84 -2.98 5.55
C MET A 119 -20.43 -2.39 5.66
N VAL A 120 -20.25 -1.11 5.31
CA VAL A 120 -18.96 -0.41 5.48
C VAL A 120 -18.57 -0.37 6.97
N THR A 121 -19.52 -0.13 7.86
CA THR A 121 -19.30 -0.10 9.31
C THR A 121 -18.95 -1.49 9.85
N ALA A 122 -19.60 -2.55 9.36
CA ALA A 122 -19.31 -3.92 9.71
C ALA A 122 -17.88 -4.30 9.28
N GLN A 123 -17.48 -3.94 8.06
CA GLN A 123 -16.12 -4.13 7.59
C GLN A 123 -15.11 -3.38 8.46
N PHE A 124 -15.37 -2.12 8.78
CA PHE A 124 -14.50 -1.33 9.67
C PHE A 124 -14.35 -1.97 11.05
N LEU A 125 -15.44 -2.47 11.65
CA LEU A 125 -15.39 -3.21 12.92
C LEU A 125 -14.52 -4.47 12.83
N MET A 126 -14.59 -5.21 11.73
CA MET A 126 -13.73 -6.38 11.50
C MET A 126 -12.26 -5.98 11.39
N GLU A 127 -11.96 -4.90 10.66
CA GLU A 127 -10.61 -4.34 10.52
C GLU A 127 -10.06 -3.86 11.88
N GLU A 128 -10.92 -3.34 12.75
CA GLU A 128 -10.60 -2.95 14.14
C GLU A 128 -10.55 -4.14 15.12
N GLY A 129 -10.78 -5.37 14.64
CA GLY A 129 -10.57 -6.60 15.40
C GLY A 129 -11.82 -7.26 16.00
N ALA A 130 -13.02 -6.76 15.69
CA ALA A 130 -14.27 -7.41 16.08
C ALA A 130 -14.39 -8.79 15.41
N LYS A 131 -14.67 -9.82 16.21
CA LYS A 131 -14.83 -11.21 15.72
C LYS A 131 -16.27 -11.65 15.53
N TYR A 132 -17.20 -11.04 16.28
CA TYR A 132 -18.61 -11.39 16.27
C TYR A 132 -19.44 -10.13 15.99
N ILE A 133 -20.12 -10.10 14.85
CA ILE A 133 -20.94 -8.96 14.42
C ILE A 133 -22.34 -9.46 14.04
N SER A 134 -23.36 -8.91 14.70
CA SER A 134 -24.77 -9.18 14.44
C SER A 134 -25.39 -8.03 13.65
N LEU A 135 -25.76 -8.29 12.40
CA LEU A 135 -26.37 -7.30 11.51
C LEU A 135 -27.89 -7.39 11.58
N LEU A 136 -28.54 -6.38 12.14
CA LEU A 136 -30.00 -6.31 12.21
C LEU A 136 -30.56 -5.59 10.97
N SER A 137 -31.48 -6.24 10.27
CA SER A 137 -32.20 -5.67 9.13
C SER A 137 -33.64 -6.16 9.10
N ARG A 138 -34.55 -5.28 8.67
CA ARG A 138 -35.96 -5.64 8.46
C ARG A 138 -36.17 -6.55 7.25
N SER A 139 -35.38 -6.34 6.18
CA SER A 139 -35.51 -7.08 4.93
C SER A 139 -34.60 -8.30 4.85
N GLY A 140 -33.56 -8.36 5.70
CA GLY A 140 -32.53 -9.41 5.67
C GLY A 140 -31.68 -9.44 4.39
N LYS A 141 -31.85 -8.46 3.48
CA LYS A 141 -31.15 -8.39 2.20
C LYS A 141 -30.11 -7.25 2.24
N PRO A 142 -28.90 -7.46 1.69
CA PRO A 142 -27.96 -6.37 1.48
C PRO A 142 -28.57 -5.33 0.54
N SER A 143 -28.21 -4.05 0.69
CA SER A 143 -28.49 -3.07 -0.37
C SER A 143 -27.86 -3.54 -1.67
N ALA A 144 -28.57 -3.38 -2.80
CA ALA A 144 -27.93 -3.48 -4.10
C ALA A 144 -26.85 -2.39 -4.18
N ASP A 145 -25.67 -2.75 -4.67
CA ASP A 145 -24.49 -1.87 -4.78
C ASP A 145 -24.80 -0.52 -5.44
#